data_AF-S7PU40-F1
#
_entry.id   AF-S7PU40-F1
#
_cell.length_a   1.000
_cell.length_b   1.000
_cell.length_c   1.000
_cell.angle_alpha   90.00
_cell.angle_beta   90.00
_cell.angle_gamma   90.00
#
_symmetry.space_group_name_H-M   'P 1'
#
loop_
_entity.id
_entity.type
_entity.pdbx_description
1 polymer ?
#
loop_
_entity_poly.entity_id
_entity_poly.type
_entity_poly.pdbx_seq_one_letter_code
_entity_poly.pdbx_strand_id
1 'polypeptide(L)'
;MASNAKDSQQDQQQSNLLPQYGFGPELSFEKLVEQNPFLFRVYTPRPLGPFFDATDAYFLGESFQGEDDQSIPDLNLLPRSRSVKESIFAATYADAVRHLDWTTKSTSPFVSTSFSFAWAVWEACRRYKLNVKHDVHIAVIDARALVGRAVTAIELLRNGSAKERHSDHWKFYRFATESQDVLVYGYIPGSAVLSSIPLVSILDSLPSYFLRPVPDTSLNKDISALSRLTWEYTQKKSTYRHFCKQMSENFLRMNPECRLRDTTAGSIRLAVRLLRT
;
A
#
# COMPACT_ATOMS: atom_id res chain seq x y z
N MET A 1 18.33 -30.56 -26.25
CA MET A 1 17.47 -29.37 -26.36
C MET A 1 16.48 -29.28 -25.19
N ALA A 2 16.95 -29.32 -23.94
CA ALA A 2 16.10 -29.33 -22.73
C ALA A 2 16.48 -28.25 -21.69
N SER A 3 17.36 -27.31 -22.05
CA SER A 3 17.85 -26.25 -21.15
C SER A 3 16.99 -24.98 -21.15
N ASN A 4 16.31 -24.64 -22.25
CA ASN A 4 15.61 -23.34 -22.38
C ASN A 4 14.35 -23.19 -21.51
N ALA A 5 13.69 -24.30 -21.11
CA ALA A 5 12.45 -24.22 -20.34
C ALA A 5 12.67 -23.92 -18.85
N LYS A 6 13.82 -24.32 -18.27
CA LYS A 6 14.14 -24.08 -16.85
C LYS A 6 14.61 -22.66 -16.60
N ASP A 7 15.41 -22.10 -17.49
CA ASP A 7 15.89 -20.71 -17.39
C ASP A 7 14.72 -19.70 -17.49
N SER A 8 13.73 -19.98 -18.36
CA SER A 8 12.56 -19.13 -18.54
C SER A 8 11.62 -19.09 -17.33
N GLN A 9 11.53 -20.20 -16.58
CA GLN A 9 10.73 -20.28 -15.35
C GLN A 9 11.45 -19.66 -14.15
N GLN A 10 12.78 -19.78 -14.07
CA GLN A 10 13.59 -19.11 -13.04
C GLN A 10 13.60 -17.60 -13.21
N ASP A 11 13.67 -17.08 -14.44
CA ASP A 11 13.59 -15.64 -14.72
C ASP A 11 12.20 -15.07 -14.40
N GLN A 12 11.11 -15.80 -14.70
CA GLN A 12 9.76 -15.39 -14.31
C GLN A 12 9.58 -15.42 -12.78
N GLN A 13 10.11 -16.43 -12.08
CA GLN A 13 10.08 -16.47 -10.61
C GLN A 13 10.93 -15.37 -9.97
N GLN A 14 12.09 -15.00 -10.54
CA GLN A 14 12.90 -13.88 -10.06
C GLN A 14 12.24 -12.53 -10.34
N SER A 15 11.51 -12.39 -11.45
CA SER A 15 10.71 -11.18 -11.74
C SER A 15 9.58 -10.94 -10.72
N ASN A 16 9.10 -12.01 -10.07
CA ASN A 16 8.07 -11.94 -9.04
C ASN A 16 8.59 -11.47 -7.66
N LEU A 17 9.90 -11.30 -7.48
CA LEU A 17 10.50 -10.91 -6.19
C LEU A 17 10.88 -9.42 -6.11
N LEU A 18 10.61 -8.67 -7.17
CA LEU A 18 10.90 -7.24 -7.28
C LEU A 18 9.62 -6.42 -7.14
N PRO A 19 9.70 -5.09 -6.91
CA PRO A 19 8.53 -4.23 -6.95
C PRO A 19 7.68 -4.51 -8.20
N GLN A 20 6.53 -5.14 -7.99
CA GLN A 20 5.67 -5.57 -9.08
C GLN A 20 4.72 -4.45 -9.47
N TYR A 21 4.54 -4.31 -10.78
CA TYR A 21 3.47 -3.50 -11.32
C TYR A 21 2.20 -4.34 -11.36
N GLY A 22 1.17 -3.95 -10.62
CA GLY A 22 -0.10 -4.66 -10.63
C GLY A 22 -0.21 -5.79 -9.62
N PHE A 23 -1.38 -6.41 -9.60
CA PHE A 23 -1.62 -7.66 -8.92
C PHE A 23 -1.11 -8.85 -9.76
N GLY A 24 -0.93 -9.99 -9.10
CA GLY A 24 -0.76 -11.28 -9.77
C GLY A 24 -2.07 -11.80 -10.40
N PRO A 25 -2.21 -13.13 -10.60
CA PRO A 25 -3.45 -13.70 -11.13
C PRO A 25 -4.63 -13.56 -10.16
N GLU A 26 -4.34 -13.46 -8.85
CA GLU A 26 -5.35 -13.30 -7.81
C GLU A 26 -5.59 -11.81 -7.54
N LEU A 27 -6.88 -11.44 -7.46
CA LEU A 27 -7.33 -10.06 -7.30
C LEU A 27 -8.28 -9.89 -6.11
N SER A 28 -8.84 -10.98 -5.58
CA SER A 28 -9.78 -10.92 -4.46
C SER A 28 -9.05 -10.55 -3.18
N PHE A 29 -9.62 -9.62 -2.42
CA PHE A 29 -9.04 -9.22 -1.14
C PHE A 29 -8.86 -10.41 -0.20
N GLU A 30 -9.89 -11.25 -0.05
CA GLU A 30 -9.90 -12.38 0.89
C GLU A 30 -8.73 -13.33 0.64
N LYS A 31 -8.50 -13.70 -0.62
CA LYS A 31 -7.42 -14.62 -1.01
C LYS A 31 -6.05 -13.97 -0.95
N LEU A 32 -5.95 -12.67 -1.25
CA LEU A 32 -4.69 -11.94 -1.15
C LEU A 32 -4.22 -11.82 0.31
N VAL A 33 -5.15 -11.63 1.25
CA VAL A 33 -4.85 -11.53 2.69
C VAL A 33 -4.25 -12.83 3.24
N GLU A 34 -4.66 -14.00 2.73
CA GLU A 34 -4.07 -15.28 3.11
C GLU A 34 -2.58 -15.37 2.75
N GLN A 35 -2.16 -14.70 1.68
CA GLN A 35 -0.77 -14.72 1.20
C GLN A 35 0.07 -13.56 1.77
N ASN A 36 -0.54 -12.38 1.90
CA ASN A 36 0.10 -11.17 2.42
C ASN A 36 -0.88 -10.42 3.34
N PRO A 37 -0.70 -10.48 4.67
CA PRO A 37 -1.63 -9.88 5.62
C PRO A 37 -1.36 -8.38 5.87
N PHE A 38 -0.52 -7.71 5.07
CA PHE A 38 -0.13 -6.32 5.29
C PHE A 38 -0.73 -5.38 4.25
N LEU A 39 -1.42 -4.35 4.73
CA LEU A 39 -1.79 -3.17 3.96
C LEU A 39 -0.95 -1.97 4.38
N PHE A 40 -0.75 -1.05 3.44
CA PHE A 40 0.00 0.18 3.62
C PHE A 40 -0.85 1.39 3.30
N ARG A 41 -0.78 2.42 4.14
CA ARG A 41 -1.47 3.70 3.90
C ARG A 41 -0.52 4.87 4.09
N VAL A 42 -0.37 5.69 3.05
CA VAL A 42 0.39 6.94 3.10
C VAL A 42 -0.52 8.06 3.59
N TYR A 43 -0.10 8.76 4.64
CA TYR A 43 -0.88 9.85 5.24
C TYR A 43 0.00 10.89 5.92
N THR A 44 -0.62 12.02 6.25
CA THR A 44 -0.04 13.05 7.13
C THR A 44 -0.64 12.84 8.51
N PRO A 45 0.16 12.53 9.55
CA PRO A 45 -0.40 12.27 10.87
C PRO A 45 -1.10 13.52 11.40
N ARG A 46 -2.19 13.28 12.15
CA ARG A 46 -2.84 14.30 12.96
C ARG A 46 -2.51 13.99 14.42
N PRO A 47 -2.29 15.00 15.28
CA PRO A 47 -2.09 14.75 16.70
C PRO A 47 -3.26 13.91 17.22
N LEU A 48 -2.96 12.72 17.73
CA LEU A 48 -3.95 11.92 18.43
C LEU A 48 -4.31 12.67 19.72
N GLY A 49 -5.61 12.72 20.05
CA GLY A 49 -6.05 13.33 21.30
C GLY A 49 -5.43 12.61 22.50
N PRO A 50 -5.32 13.27 23.67
CA PRO A 50 -4.74 12.68 24.88
C PRO A 50 -5.49 11.44 25.41
N PHE A 51 -6.68 11.16 24.86
CA PHE A 51 -7.57 10.07 25.26
C PHE A 51 -7.80 9.03 24.15
N PHE A 52 -6.92 8.95 23.15
CA PHE A 52 -7.07 7.98 22.06
C PHE A 52 -7.08 6.54 22.60
N ASP A 53 -8.18 5.82 22.36
CA ASP A 53 -8.29 4.39 22.64
C ASP A 53 -7.87 3.60 21.38
N ALA A 54 -7.22 2.44 21.57
CA ALA A 54 -6.89 1.53 20.48
C ALA A 54 -8.14 0.97 19.77
N THR A 55 -9.31 1.03 20.41
CA THR A 55 -10.60 0.70 19.78
C THR A 55 -11.13 1.80 18.87
N ASP A 56 -10.66 3.05 19.03
CA ASP A 56 -11.11 4.17 18.22
C ASP A 56 -10.66 4.02 16.76
N ALA A 57 -11.40 4.68 15.86
CA ALA A 57 -11.04 4.76 14.47
C ALA A 57 -9.70 5.51 14.30
N TYR A 58 -8.67 4.80 13.85
CA TYR A 58 -7.39 5.41 13.48
C TYR A 58 -7.48 6.09 12.12
N PHE A 59 -8.19 5.46 11.18
CA PHE A 59 -8.57 6.06 9.90
C PHE A 59 -10.07 5.99 9.72
N LEU A 60 -10.67 7.11 9.31
CA LEU A 60 -12.09 7.24 9.04
C LEU A 60 -12.31 7.60 7.57
N GLY A 61 -13.25 6.92 6.91
CA GLY A 61 -13.74 7.26 5.58
C GLY A 61 -14.47 8.61 5.63
N GLU A 62 -14.26 9.45 4.62
CA GLU A 62 -14.60 10.88 4.72
C GLU A 62 -16.11 11.14 4.90
N SER A 63 -16.97 10.35 4.26
CA SER A 63 -18.42 10.46 4.42
C SER A 63 -19.04 9.41 5.35
N PHE A 64 -18.21 8.61 6.04
CA PHE A 64 -18.72 7.56 6.91
C PHE A 64 -19.30 8.14 8.21
N GLN A 65 -20.57 7.86 8.47
CA GLN A 65 -21.27 8.23 9.70
C GLN A 65 -21.54 6.94 10.48
N GLY A 66 -20.72 6.68 11.51
CA GLY A 66 -20.70 5.40 12.21
C GLY A 66 -21.94 5.06 13.05
N GLU A 67 -22.89 5.97 13.21
CA GLU A 67 -24.07 5.78 14.07
C GLU A 67 -25.27 5.13 13.35
N ASP A 68 -25.34 5.18 12.02
CA ASP A 68 -26.50 4.70 11.25
C ASP A 68 -26.27 3.33 10.57
N ASP A 69 -25.06 2.78 10.64
CA ASP A 69 -24.67 1.66 9.81
C ASP A 69 -24.61 0.34 10.58
N GLN A 70 -25.74 -0.35 10.64
CA GLN A 70 -25.87 -1.68 11.24
C GLN A 70 -25.09 -2.78 10.48
N SER A 71 -24.41 -2.44 9.38
CA SER A 71 -23.65 -3.40 8.58
C SER A 71 -22.28 -3.76 9.13
N ILE A 72 -21.79 -3.04 10.14
CA ILE A 72 -20.49 -3.30 10.74
C ILE A 72 -20.72 -4.14 12.01
N PRO A 73 -20.38 -5.44 12.01
CA PRO A 73 -20.37 -6.21 13.24
C PRO A 73 -19.31 -5.61 14.16
N ASP A 74 -19.76 -5.04 15.27
CA ASP A 74 -18.92 -4.61 16.38
C ASP A 74 -18.20 -5.86 16.93
N LEU A 75 -17.00 -6.12 16.42
CA LEU A 75 -16.22 -7.32 16.75
C LEU A 75 -15.77 -7.35 18.23
N ASN A 76 -15.96 -6.25 18.98
CA ASN A 76 -15.44 -6.10 20.33
C ASN A 76 -16.48 -6.02 21.47
N LEU A 77 -17.79 -6.21 21.23
CA LEU A 77 -18.79 -5.98 22.29
C LEU A 77 -19.80 -7.08 22.65
N LEU A 78 -19.78 -8.30 22.08
CA LEU A 78 -20.70 -9.34 22.58
C LEU A 78 -20.13 -10.78 22.66
N PRO A 79 -20.45 -11.53 23.74
CA PRO A 79 -20.13 -12.95 23.83
C PRO A 79 -20.91 -13.73 22.78
N ARG A 80 -20.25 -14.72 22.17
CA ARG A 80 -20.81 -15.72 21.25
C ARG A 80 -22.16 -16.26 21.74
N SER A 81 -23.26 -15.64 21.33
CA SER A 81 -24.62 -16.21 21.31
C SER A 81 -25.62 -15.13 20.90
N ARG A 82 -25.65 -14.78 19.62
CA ARG A 82 -26.85 -14.31 18.91
C ARG A 82 -26.53 -14.30 17.42
N SER A 83 -27.35 -14.97 16.64
CA SER A 83 -27.32 -14.99 15.18
C SER A 83 -27.59 -13.59 14.63
N VAL A 84 -26.56 -12.75 14.59
CA VAL A 84 -26.56 -11.53 13.78
C VAL A 84 -26.54 -12.02 12.33
N LYS A 85 -27.63 -11.76 11.60
CA LYS A 85 -27.61 -11.92 10.14
C LYS A 85 -26.44 -11.08 9.65
N GLU A 86 -25.40 -11.73 9.15
CA GLU A 86 -24.24 -11.11 8.51
C GLU A 86 -24.75 -10.13 7.45
N SER A 87 -24.81 -8.86 7.79
CA SER A 87 -24.98 -7.80 6.83
C SER A 87 -23.64 -7.67 6.11
N ILE A 88 -23.39 -8.56 5.15
CA ILE A 88 -22.19 -8.56 4.33
C ILE A 88 -22.09 -7.20 3.66
N PHE A 89 -21.05 -6.45 3.99
CA PHE A 89 -20.66 -5.25 3.27
C PHE A 89 -20.58 -5.58 1.77
N ALA A 90 -21.44 -4.97 0.97
CA ALA A 90 -21.56 -5.24 -0.46
C ALA A 90 -21.18 -4.00 -1.27
N ALA A 91 -19.88 -3.74 -1.42
CA ALA A 91 -19.41 -2.69 -2.31
C ALA A 91 -19.74 -2.99 -3.78
N THR A 92 -20.01 -1.92 -4.52
CA THR A 92 -20.37 -1.97 -5.93
C THR A 92 -19.34 -1.28 -6.82
N TYR A 93 -19.48 -1.48 -8.13
CA TYR A 93 -18.73 -0.73 -9.14
C TYR A 93 -18.85 0.80 -8.95
N ALA A 94 -20.06 1.28 -8.64
CA ALA A 94 -20.32 2.71 -8.47
C ALA A 94 -19.57 3.27 -7.25
N ASP A 95 -19.42 2.49 -6.19
CA ASP A 95 -18.66 2.87 -5.00
C ASP A 95 -17.17 3.01 -5.30
N ALA A 96 -16.60 2.09 -6.08
CA ALA A 96 -15.21 2.16 -6.53
C ALA A 96 -14.98 3.42 -7.39
N VAL A 97 -15.86 3.69 -8.36
CA VAL A 97 -15.77 4.89 -9.20
C VAL A 97 -15.85 6.15 -8.36
N ARG A 98 -16.83 6.24 -7.44
CA ARG A 98 -16.99 7.38 -6.52
C ARG A 98 -15.75 7.59 -5.66
N HIS A 99 -15.08 6.54 -5.24
CA HIS A 99 -13.88 6.66 -4.42
C HIS A 99 -12.62 7.04 -5.22
N LEU A 100 -12.48 6.51 -6.43
CA LEU A 100 -11.29 6.68 -7.27
C LEU A 100 -11.29 8.00 -8.03
N ASP A 101 -12.46 8.59 -8.26
CA ASP A 101 -12.57 9.93 -8.80
C ASP A 101 -12.29 10.98 -7.73
N TRP A 102 -11.23 11.77 -7.92
CA TRP A 102 -10.82 12.82 -6.99
C TRP A 102 -11.90 13.88 -6.74
N THR A 103 -12.85 14.07 -7.68
CA THR A 103 -13.94 15.04 -7.53
C THR A 103 -15.05 14.55 -6.61
N THR A 104 -15.23 13.23 -6.49
CA THR A 104 -16.29 12.62 -5.67
C THR A 104 -15.74 11.82 -4.48
N LYS A 105 -14.42 11.65 -4.38
CA LYS A 105 -13.74 10.89 -3.34
C LYS A 105 -14.15 11.29 -1.92
N SER A 106 -14.36 12.58 -1.66
CA SER A 106 -14.76 13.05 -0.32
C SER A 106 -16.17 12.63 0.10
N THR A 107 -17.01 12.25 -0.86
CA THR A 107 -18.34 11.70 -0.61
C THR A 107 -18.33 10.18 -0.41
N SER A 108 -17.15 9.56 -0.49
CA SER A 108 -16.99 8.12 -0.39
C SER A 108 -16.71 7.69 1.07
N PRO A 109 -17.39 6.65 1.57
CA PRO A 109 -17.21 6.17 2.96
C PRO A 109 -15.97 5.28 3.12
N PHE A 110 -15.08 5.26 2.13
CA PHE A 110 -13.95 4.34 2.07
C PHE A 110 -12.64 4.99 2.51
N VAL A 111 -11.76 4.15 3.03
CA VAL A 111 -10.36 4.45 3.32
C VAL A 111 -9.49 3.75 2.28
N SER A 112 -8.73 4.51 1.48
CA SER A 112 -7.77 3.91 0.52
C SER A 112 -6.53 3.34 1.22
N THR A 113 -6.18 2.12 0.88
CA THR A 113 -4.98 1.40 1.34
C THR A 113 -4.38 0.62 0.16
N SER A 114 -3.18 0.06 0.32
CA SER A 114 -2.46 -0.63 -0.75
C SER A 114 -1.79 -1.90 -0.24
N PHE A 115 -1.80 -2.98 -1.02
CA PHE A 115 -0.95 -4.14 -0.75
C PHE A 115 0.53 -3.91 -1.11
N SER A 116 0.86 -2.86 -1.88
CA SER A 116 2.20 -2.60 -2.38
C SER A 116 2.98 -1.66 -1.46
N PHE A 117 3.89 -2.23 -0.67
CA PHE A 117 4.86 -1.45 0.11
C PHE A 117 5.68 -0.50 -0.78
N ALA A 118 6.14 -0.99 -1.94
CA ALA A 118 6.93 -0.18 -2.86
C ALA A 118 6.14 0.99 -3.44
N TRP A 119 4.84 0.80 -3.70
CA TRP A 119 3.95 1.90 -4.09
C TRP A 119 3.79 2.90 -2.96
N ALA A 120 3.59 2.43 -1.72
CA ALA A 120 3.48 3.32 -0.55
C ALA A 120 4.74 4.17 -0.35
N VAL A 121 5.94 3.59 -0.50
CA VAL A 121 7.20 4.36 -0.44
C VAL A 121 7.28 5.39 -1.55
N TRP A 122 6.99 5.00 -2.79
CA TRP A 122 7.02 5.90 -3.95
C TRP A 122 6.03 7.07 -3.79
N GLU A 123 4.79 6.78 -3.38
CA GLU A 123 3.75 7.78 -3.13
C GLU A 123 4.09 8.67 -1.94
N ALA A 124 4.68 8.12 -0.87
CA ALA A 124 5.13 8.89 0.29
C ALA A 124 6.22 9.89 -0.11
N CYS A 125 7.24 9.50 -0.89
CA CYS A 125 8.25 10.41 -1.41
C CYS A 125 7.63 11.52 -2.28
N ARG A 126 6.67 11.16 -3.14
CA ARG A 126 5.95 12.13 -3.98
C ARG A 126 5.17 13.14 -3.13
N ARG A 127 4.45 12.68 -2.10
CA ARG A 127 3.69 13.55 -1.17
C ARG A 127 4.60 14.39 -0.30
N TYR A 128 5.70 13.84 0.20
CA TYR A 128 6.66 14.56 1.04
C TYR A 128 7.19 15.80 0.34
N LYS A 129 7.47 15.70 -0.97
CA LYS A 129 7.89 16.83 -1.80
C LYS A 129 6.81 17.89 -2.02
N LEU A 130 5.55 17.46 -2.11
CA LEU A 130 4.41 18.36 -2.35
C LEU A 130 3.87 18.99 -1.05
N ASN A 131 4.08 18.33 0.09
CA ASN A 131 3.55 18.74 1.38
C ASN A 131 4.47 19.77 2.06
N VAL A 132 3.90 20.90 2.45
CA VAL A 132 4.63 22.01 3.11
C VAL A 132 5.15 21.60 4.50
N LYS A 133 4.43 20.73 5.21
CA LYS A 133 4.81 20.30 6.57
C LYS A 133 5.85 19.20 6.61
N HIS A 134 6.14 18.55 5.45
CA HIS A 134 7.06 17.42 5.35
C HIS A 134 6.82 16.28 6.36
N ASP A 135 5.61 16.18 6.89
CA ASP A 135 5.23 15.17 7.86
C ASP A 135 4.40 14.10 7.14
N VAL A 136 5.10 13.11 6.58
CA VAL A 136 4.49 12.01 5.81
C VAL A 136 4.85 10.70 6.47
N HIS A 137 3.82 9.94 6.82
CA HIS A 137 3.91 8.65 7.46
C HIS A 137 3.36 7.54 6.55
N ILE A 138 3.86 6.32 6.77
CA ILE A 138 3.29 5.10 6.21
C ILE A 138 2.77 4.28 7.38
N ALA A 139 1.46 4.03 7.42
CA ALA A 139 0.86 3.08 8.35
C ALA A 139 0.97 1.67 7.78
N VAL A 140 1.34 0.72 8.64
CA VAL A 140 1.29 -0.72 8.38
C VAL A 140 0.07 -1.28 9.11
N ILE A 141 -0.82 -1.91 8.36
CA ILE A 141 -2.14 -2.32 8.81
C ILE A 141 -2.28 -3.84 8.66
N ASP A 142 -2.78 -4.51 9.68
CA ASP A 142 -3.15 -5.93 9.61
C ASP A 142 -4.44 -6.08 8.79
N ALA A 143 -4.31 -6.60 7.58
CA ALA A 143 -5.41 -6.79 6.65
C ALA A 143 -6.42 -7.83 7.15
N ARG A 144 -6.02 -8.77 8.01
CA ARG A 144 -6.90 -9.83 8.53
C ARG A 144 -8.00 -9.26 9.42
N ALA A 145 -7.70 -8.16 10.12
CA ALA A 145 -8.67 -7.43 10.95
C ALA A 145 -9.73 -6.70 10.10
N LEU A 146 -9.57 -6.65 8.78
CA LEU A 146 -10.45 -5.95 7.84
C LEU A 146 -11.22 -6.89 6.90
N VAL A 147 -11.09 -8.21 7.09
CA VAL A 147 -11.91 -9.20 6.38
C VAL A 147 -13.39 -8.93 6.64
N GLY A 148 -14.19 -9.01 5.57
CA GLY A 148 -15.62 -8.69 5.61
C GLY A 148 -15.96 -7.20 5.47
N ARG A 149 -14.98 -6.29 5.45
CA ARG A 149 -15.21 -4.84 5.21
C ARG A 149 -14.24 -4.17 4.24
N ALA A 150 -13.33 -4.94 3.64
CA ALA A 150 -12.36 -4.46 2.67
C ALA A 150 -12.47 -5.25 1.37
N VAL A 151 -12.17 -4.58 0.26
CA VAL A 151 -12.24 -5.14 -1.08
C VAL A 151 -11.19 -4.49 -1.96
N THR A 152 -10.62 -5.22 -2.92
CA THR A 152 -9.71 -4.59 -3.87
C THR A 152 -10.52 -3.74 -4.84
N ALA A 153 -10.05 -2.54 -5.16
CA ALA A 153 -10.77 -1.67 -6.09
C ALA A 153 -10.88 -2.32 -7.48
N ILE A 154 -9.87 -3.13 -7.86
CA ILE A 154 -9.83 -3.81 -9.15
C ILE A 154 -10.92 -4.89 -9.28
N GLU A 155 -11.25 -5.58 -8.18
CA GLU A 155 -12.33 -6.56 -8.13
C GLU A 155 -13.67 -5.90 -8.47
N LEU A 156 -13.98 -4.77 -7.81
CA LEU A 156 -15.19 -3.99 -8.08
C LEU A 156 -15.25 -3.46 -9.52
N LEU A 157 -14.12 -2.95 -10.02
CA LEU A 157 -14.03 -2.42 -11.38
C LEU A 157 -14.24 -3.51 -12.45
N ARG A 158 -13.76 -4.73 -12.21
CA ARG A 158 -13.96 -5.87 -13.13
C ARG A 158 -15.41 -6.34 -13.18
N ASN A 159 -16.14 -6.23 -12.07
CA ASN A 159 -17.52 -6.67 -11.97
C ASN A 159 -18.52 -5.72 -12.66
N GLY A 160 -18.10 -4.50 -13.00
CA GLY A 160 -18.95 -3.54 -13.72
C GLY A 160 -19.22 -3.95 -15.17
N SER A 161 -20.49 -3.93 -15.58
CA SER A 161 -20.88 -4.21 -16.96
C SER A 161 -20.44 -3.08 -17.90
N ALA A 162 -20.30 -3.37 -19.19
CA ALA A 162 -19.86 -2.37 -20.17
C ALA A 162 -20.77 -1.13 -20.23
N LYS A 163 -22.06 -1.26 -19.88
CA LYS A 163 -23.04 -0.16 -19.85
C LYS A 163 -22.90 0.74 -18.63
N GLU A 164 -22.38 0.23 -17.52
CA GLU A 164 -22.19 0.97 -16.26
C GLU A 164 -20.84 1.68 -16.21
N ARG A 165 -19.94 1.42 -17.16
CA ARG A 165 -18.59 1.95 -17.14
C ARG A 165 -18.59 3.48 -17.29
N HIS A 166 -18.11 4.12 -16.25
CA HIS A 166 -17.69 5.52 -16.27
C HIS A 166 -16.69 5.81 -17.40
N SER A 167 -16.68 7.03 -17.94
CA SER A 167 -15.77 7.44 -19.02
C SER A 167 -14.29 7.22 -18.67
N ASP A 168 -13.92 7.52 -17.43
CA ASP A 168 -12.57 7.31 -16.87
C ASP A 168 -12.29 5.88 -16.38
N HIS A 169 -13.15 4.89 -16.67
CA HIS A 169 -13.01 3.51 -16.19
C HIS A 169 -11.59 2.95 -16.33
N TRP A 170 -10.98 3.07 -17.51
CA TRP A 170 -9.64 2.51 -17.76
C TRP A 170 -8.51 3.24 -17.02
N LYS A 171 -8.72 4.52 -16.69
CA LYS A 171 -7.80 5.30 -15.85
C LYS A 171 -7.89 4.82 -14.40
N PHE A 172 -9.10 4.61 -13.89
CA PHE A 172 -9.32 4.03 -12.56
C PHE A 172 -8.80 2.60 -12.46
N TYR A 173 -9.06 1.77 -13.47
CA TYR A 173 -8.58 0.39 -13.55
C TYR A 173 -7.05 0.34 -13.51
N ARG A 174 -6.39 1.19 -14.30
CA ARG A 174 -4.93 1.28 -14.32
C ARG A 174 -4.37 1.73 -12.98
N PHE A 175 -4.94 2.78 -12.40
CA PHE A 175 -4.54 3.26 -11.08
C PHE A 175 -4.69 2.19 -10.00
N ALA A 176 -5.89 1.57 -9.91
CA ALA A 176 -6.18 0.52 -8.93
C ALA A 176 -5.26 -0.70 -9.07
N THR A 177 -4.91 -1.06 -10.31
CA THR A 177 -3.92 -2.10 -10.59
C THR A 177 -2.54 -1.65 -10.08
N GLU A 178 -2.08 -0.47 -10.52
CA GLU A 178 -0.76 0.08 -10.19
C GLU A 178 -0.51 0.19 -8.70
N SER A 179 -1.48 0.75 -7.97
CA SER A 179 -1.37 0.94 -6.54
C SER A 179 -1.74 -0.29 -5.73
N GLN A 180 -2.18 -1.38 -6.38
CA GLN A 180 -2.80 -2.51 -5.70
C GLN A 180 -3.85 -2.04 -4.67
N ASP A 181 -4.76 -1.16 -5.12
CA ASP A 181 -5.65 -0.38 -4.25
C ASP A 181 -6.68 -1.28 -3.55
N VAL A 182 -6.83 -1.04 -2.25
CA VAL A 182 -7.81 -1.70 -1.38
C VAL A 182 -8.66 -0.64 -0.71
N LEU A 183 -9.97 -0.79 -0.87
CA LEU A 183 -10.98 0.08 -0.29
C LEU A 183 -11.49 -0.56 0.99
N VAL A 184 -11.26 0.09 2.12
CA VAL A 184 -11.78 -0.34 3.42
C VAL A 184 -13.00 0.48 3.76
N TYR A 185 -14.14 -0.16 3.98
CA TYR A 185 -15.40 0.52 4.26
C TYR A 185 -15.47 1.01 5.70
N GLY A 186 -15.84 2.29 5.85
CA GLY A 186 -16.05 2.94 7.13
C GLY A 186 -14.74 3.36 7.78
N TYR A 187 -14.14 2.50 8.61
CA TYR A 187 -12.96 2.86 9.38
C TYR A 187 -11.96 1.72 9.54
N ILE A 188 -10.73 2.08 9.89
CA ILE A 188 -9.67 1.16 10.32
C ILE A 188 -9.43 1.40 11.81
N PRO A 189 -9.67 0.41 12.69
CA PRO A 189 -9.47 0.58 14.13
C PRO A 189 -7.97 0.72 14.46
N GLY A 190 -7.65 1.41 15.56
CA GLY A 190 -6.28 1.52 16.07
C GLY A 190 -5.61 0.18 16.29
N SER A 191 -6.34 -0.82 16.78
CA SER A 191 -5.87 -2.19 16.97
C SER A 191 -5.44 -2.91 15.69
N ALA A 192 -5.91 -2.48 14.51
CA ALA A 192 -5.46 -3.00 13.23
C ALA A 192 -4.21 -2.29 12.68
N VAL A 193 -3.86 -1.11 13.23
CA VAL A 193 -2.66 -0.37 12.83
C VAL A 193 -1.47 -0.87 13.63
N LEU A 194 -0.64 -1.70 13.00
CA LEU A 194 0.54 -2.31 13.63
C LEU A 194 1.64 -1.28 13.90
N SER A 195 1.80 -0.31 12.99
CA SER A 195 2.75 0.78 13.16
C SER A 195 2.42 1.97 12.27
N SER A 196 2.96 3.13 12.65
CA SER A 196 2.90 4.38 11.90
C SER A 196 4.31 4.95 11.79
N ILE A 197 4.88 4.94 10.60
CA ILE A 197 6.32 5.14 10.44
C ILE A 197 6.60 6.43 9.67
N PRO A 198 7.35 7.39 10.23
CA PRO A 198 7.79 8.57 9.49
C PRO A 198 8.61 8.17 8.26
N LEU A 199 8.31 8.73 7.08
CA LEU A 199 8.99 8.39 5.83
C LEU A 199 10.51 8.46 5.96
N VAL A 200 11.03 9.56 6.51
CA VAL A 200 12.48 9.79 6.64
C VAL A 200 13.16 8.67 7.43
N SER A 201 12.47 8.06 8.39
CA SER A 201 13.03 7.01 9.25
C SER A 201 13.24 5.66 8.56
N ILE A 202 12.58 5.41 7.42
CA ILE A 202 12.70 4.16 6.65
C ILE A 202 13.63 4.27 5.45
N LEU A 203 13.93 5.48 4.97
CA LEU A 203 14.67 5.68 3.71
C LEU A 203 16.04 5.00 3.72
N ASP A 204 16.79 5.12 4.81
CA ASP A 204 18.11 4.48 4.94
C ASP A 204 18.04 2.96 5.15
N SER A 205 16.85 2.43 5.43
CA SER A 205 16.60 0.98 5.58
C SER A 205 16.03 0.34 4.31
N LEU A 206 15.80 1.12 3.25
CA LEU A 206 15.36 0.60 1.96
C LEU A 206 16.44 -0.32 1.35
N PRO A 207 16.04 -1.25 0.46
CA PRO A 207 16.99 -2.09 -0.25
C PRO A 207 18.07 -1.27 -0.96
N SER A 208 19.30 -1.76 -1.05
CA SER A 208 20.41 -0.96 -1.55
C SER A 208 20.25 -0.51 -3.00
N TYR A 209 19.50 -1.24 -3.84
CA TYR A 209 19.17 -0.80 -5.21
C TYR A 209 18.19 0.40 -5.29
N PHE A 210 17.53 0.74 -4.18
CA PHE A 210 16.76 1.97 -4.03
C PHE A 210 17.67 3.17 -3.73
N LEU A 211 18.92 2.93 -3.30
CA LEU A 211 19.82 3.93 -2.75
C LEU A 211 21.07 4.10 -3.63
N ARG A 212 21.49 5.36 -3.82
CA ARG A 212 22.76 5.70 -4.44
C ARG A 212 23.89 5.28 -3.48
N PRO A 213 25.01 4.75 -3.98
CA PRO A 213 26.20 4.54 -3.17
C PRO A 213 26.59 5.84 -2.47
N VAL A 214 26.91 5.77 -1.18
CA VAL A 214 27.46 6.92 -0.48
C VAL A 214 28.91 7.07 -0.95
N PRO A 215 29.31 8.20 -1.55
CA PRO A 215 30.72 8.41 -1.85
C PRO A 215 31.50 8.48 -0.54
N ASP A 216 32.66 7.81 -0.48
CA ASP A 216 33.56 7.73 0.70
C ASP A 216 34.15 9.10 1.13
N THR A 217 33.69 10.21 0.56
CA THR A 217 34.12 11.55 0.93
C THR A 217 33.43 11.99 2.22
N SER A 218 34.19 11.87 3.31
CA SER A 218 33.91 12.27 4.69
C SER A 218 33.61 13.76 4.92
N LEU A 219 33.08 14.49 3.92
CA LEU A 219 32.89 15.95 3.96
C LEU A 219 31.43 16.41 3.85
N ASN A 220 30.47 15.55 3.52
CA ASN A 220 29.06 15.94 3.44
C ASN A 220 28.24 15.31 4.57
N LYS A 221 28.27 15.95 5.75
CA LYS A 221 27.45 15.55 6.92
C LYS A 221 25.93 15.70 6.71
N ASP A 222 25.49 16.31 5.60
CA ASP A 222 24.08 16.66 5.36
C ASP A 222 23.50 16.12 4.04
N ILE A 223 23.89 14.91 3.61
CA ILE A 223 23.17 14.24 2.51
C ILE A 223 21.83 13.76 3.06
N SER A 224 20.77 14.57 2.87
CA SER A 224 19.39 14.20 3.22
C SER A 224 19.07 12.80 2.69
N ALA A 225 18.47 11.93 3.50
CA ALA A 225 18.14 10.55 3.11
C ALA A 225 17.33 10.46 1.80
N LEU A 226 16.55 11.52 1.49
CA LEU A 226 15.83 11.66 0.22
C LEU A 226 16.74 11.86 -1.00
N SER A 227 17.87 12.57 -0.84
CA SER A 227 18.83 12.80 -1.93
C SER A 227 19.59 11.53 -2.32
N ARG A 228 19.59 10.52 -1.45
CA ARG A 228 20.17 9.20 -1.73
C ARG A 228 19.26 8.32 -2.60
N LEU A 229 18.02 8.70 -2.87
CA LEU A 229 17.12 7.88 -3.69
C LEU A 229 17.62 7.80 -5.14
N THR A 230 17.55 6.61 -5.74
CA THR A 230 18.01 6.37 -7.11
C THR A 230 17.01 6.86 -8.16
N TRP A 231 15.73 6.95 -7.82
CA TRP A 231 14.70 7.47 -8.72
C TRP A 231 14.46 8.95 -8.48
N GLU A 232 14.03 9.63 -9.54
CA GLU A 232 13.62 11.02 -9.44
C GLU A 232 12.14 11.11 -9.05
N TYR A 233 11.88 11.51 -7.80
CA TYR A 233 10.54 11.74 -7.26
C TYR A 233 10.08 13.20 -7.42
N THR A 234 10.95 14.08 -7.89
CA THR A 234 10.69 15.52 -8.11
C THR A 234 10.01 15.80 -9.45
N GLN A 235 10.23 14.95 -10.47
CA GLN A 235 9.63 15.10 -11.80
C GLN A 235 8.12 14.87 -11.78
N LYS A 236 7.36 15.83 -12.31
CA LYS A 236 5.89 15.76 -12.43
C LYS A 236 5.39 14.58 -13.27
N LYS A 237 6.25 13.97 -14.12
CA LYS A 237 5.90 12.87 -15.03
C LYS A 237 6.44 11.51 -14.59
N SER A 238 7.11 11.41 -13.44
CA SER A 238 7.56 10.11 -12.92
C SER A 238 6.33 9.25 -12.64
N THR A 239 6.22 8.10 -13.30
CA THR A 239 5.12 7.14 -13.10
C THR A 239 5.60 5.98 -12.24
N TYR A 240 4.70 5.36 -11.48
CA TYR A 240 5.05 4.19 -10.68
C TYR A 240 5.60 3.04 -11.55
N ARG A 241 5.09 2.89 -12.78
CA ARG A 241 5.64 1.94 -13.76
C ARG A 241 7.10 2.19 -14.09
N HIS A 242 7.47 3.45 -14.29
CA HIS A 242 8.86 3.82 -14.57
C HIS A 242 9.75 3.53 -13.36
N PHE A 243 9.26 3.87 -12.16
CA PHE A 243 9.93 3.52 -10.91
C PHE A 243 10.18 2.01 -10.79
N CYS A 244 9.16 1.16 -11.01
CA CYS A 244 9.32 -0.30 -10.94
C CYS A 244 10.36 -0.79 -11.93
N LYS A 245 10.31 -0.32 -13.18
CA LYS A 245 11.29 -0.67 -14.21
C LYS A 245 12.72 -0.29 -13.78
N GLN A 246 12.91 0.93 -13.28
CA GLN A 246 14.21 1.41 -12.84
C GLN A 246 14.75 0.60 -11.65
N MET A 247 13.90 0.30 -10.66
CA MET A 247 14.32 -0.51 -9.49
C MET A 247 14.69 -1.93 -9.91
N SER A 248 13.93 -2.54 -10.82
CA SER A 248 14.24 -3.87 -11.33
C SER A 248 15.55 -3.89 -12.12
N GLU A 249 15.79 -2.90 -12.97
CA GLU A 249 17.07 -2.77 -13.68
C GLU A 249 18.23 -2.58 -12.71
N ASN A 250 18.08 -1.73 -11.68
CA ASN A 250 19.13 -1.52 -10.68
C ASN A 250 19.44 -2.81 -9.93
N PHE A 251 18.41 -3.56 -9.51
CA PHE A 251 18.58 -4.84 -8.84
C PHE A 251 19.32 -5.84 -9.75
N LEU A 252 18.93 -5.98 -11.01
CA LEU A 252 19.54 -6.91 -11.95
C LEU A 252 21.00 -6.56 -12.29
N ARG A 253 21.39 -5.29 -12.20
CA ARG A 253 22.79 -4.84 -12.35
C ARG A 253 23.67 -5.14 -11.13
N MET A 254 23.07 -5.43 -9.96
CA MET A 254 23.84 -5.77 -8.77
C MET A 254 24.50 -7.14 -8.89
N ASN A 255 25.66 -7.28 -8.24
CA ASN A 255 26.29 -8.59 -8.10
C ASN A 255 25.34 -9.57 -7.36
N PRO A 256 25.42 -10.89 -7.62
CA PRO A 256 24.55 -11.87 -7.00
C PRO A 256 24.59 -11.86 -5.46
N GLU A 257 25.76 -11.58 -4.87
CA GLU A 257 25.95 -11.54 -3.41
C GLU A 257 25.18 -10.38 -2.76
N CYS A 258 25.23 -9.17 -3.33
CA CYS A 258 24.46 -8.05 -2.83
C CYS A 258 22.96 -8.26 -3.05
N ARG A 259 22.54 -8.89 -4.16
CA ARG A 259 21.13 -9.28 -4.37
C ARG A 259 20.67 -10.21 -3.25
N LEU A 260 21.44 -11.27 -2.96
CA LEU A 260 21.13 -12.22 -1.90
C LEU A 260 21.09 -11.55 -0.52
N ARG A 261 22.06 -10.68 -0.21
CA ARG A 261 22.12 -9.94 1.05
C ARG A 261 20.90 -9.05 1.24
N ASP A 262 20.49 -8.35 0.19
CA ASP A 262 19.33 -7.45 0.24
C ASP A 262 18.01 -8.23 0.37
N THR A 263 17.83 -9.33 -0.36
CA THR A 263 16.61 -10.14 -0.28
C THR A 263 16.47 -10.90 1.04
N THR A 264 17.58 -11.20 1.72
CA THR A 264 17.59 -11.92 3.00
C THR A 264 17.68 -10.96 4.20
N ALA A 265 18.90 -10.66 4.65
CA ALA A 265 19.15 -9.82 5.83
C ALA A 265 18.62 -8.39 5.65
N GLY A 266 18.63 -7.85 4.43
CA GLY A 266 18.04 -6.56 4.10
C GLY A 266 16.54 -6.52 4.37
N SER A 267 15.78 -7.46 3.81
CA SER A 267 14.34 -7.62 4.05
C SER A 267 14.00 -7.75 5.53
N ILE A 268 14.77 -8.51 6.30
CA ILE A 268 14.56 -8.66 7.74
C ILE A 268 14.78 -7.33 8.47
N ARG A 269 15.89 -6.63 8.18
CA ARG A 269 16.16 -5.31 8.78
C ARG A 269 15.06 -4.32 8.48
N LEU A 270 14.58 -4.30 7.23
CA LEU A 270 13.46 -3.45 6.84
C LEU A 270 12.19 -3.81 7.60
N ALA A 271 11.80 -5.09 7.65
CA ALA A 271 10.63 -5.54 8.40
C ALA A 271 10.71 -5.17 9.88
N VAL A 272 11.86 -5.37 10.52
CA VAL A 272 12.07 -4.96 11.92
C VAL A 272 11.95 -3.45 12.08
N ARG A 273 12.45 -2.65 11.12
CA ARG A 273 12.29 -1.20 11.12
C ARG A 273 10.84 -0.77 10.97
N LEU A 274 10.06 -1.50 10.17
CA LEU A 274 8.63 -1.25 10.02
C LEU A 274 7.83 -1.58 11.29
N LEU A 275 8.32 -2.49 12.15
CA LEU A 275 7.65 -2.89 13.38
C LEU A 275 8.17 -2.21 14.65
N ARG A 276 9.34 -1.53 14.57
CA ARG A 276 9.95 -0.80 15.68
C ARG A 276 9.86 0.70 15.44
N THR A 277 8.83 1.32 16.00
CA THR A 277 8.68 2.77 16.13
C THR A 277 8.31 3.11 17.56
#